data_AF-A0A2K5EQK6-F1
#
_entry.id   AF-A0A2K5EQK6-F1
#
_cell.length_a   1.000
_cell.length_b   1.000
_cell.length_c   1.000
_cell.angle_alpha   90.00
_cell.angle_beta   90.00
_cell.angle_gamma   90.00
#
_symmetry.space_group_name_H-M   'P 1'
#
loop_
_entity.id
_entity.type
_entity.pdbx_description
1 polymer ?
#
loop_
_entity_poly.entity_id
_entity_poly.type
_entity_poly.pdbx_seq_one_letter_code
_entity_poly.pdbx_strand_id
1 'polypeptide(L)'
;KLLTRARSFLRFYSLKVAPKVKATAAPAGAPPQPQDLEFTKLLNGLVIASLENYAPVSRIGLFIKAGSRCEDSNNLGTTHLLRLASSLMTKGASSFKKTCGIEAVGALSTREMLIQ
;
A
#
# COMPACT_ATOMS: atom_id res chain seq x y z
N LYS A 1 32.32 28.90 48.97
CA LYS A 1 31.03 28.72 48.26
C LYS A 1 31.26 27.74 47.10
N LEU A 2 30.77 26.52 47.27
CA LEU A 2 30.85 25.40 46.32
C LEU A 2 30.02 25.75 45.06
N LEU A 3 30.58 25.62 43.85
CA LEU A 3 29.76 25.56 42.64
C LEU A 3 30.01 24.23 41.92
N THR A 4 29.00 23.40 42.02
CA THR A 4 28.89 22.00 41.64
C THR A 4 28.90 21.84 40.12
N ARG A 5 29.90 21.13 39.59
CA ARG A 5 29.98 20.73 38.18
C ARG A 5 29.01 19.55 37.94
N ALA A 6 27.79 19.83 37.50
CA ALA A 6 26.85 18.79 37.09
C ALA A 6 27.28 18.22 35.72
N ARG A 7 27.94 17.05 35.75
CA ARG A 7 28.10 16.21 34.56
C ARG A 7 26.77 15.51 34.30
N SER A 8 26.00 16.02 33.34
CA SER A 8 24.84 15.31 32.81
C SER A 8 25.34 14.07 32.07
N PHE A 9 25.30 12.91 32.74
CA PHE A 9 25.51 11.63 32.10
C PHE A 9 24.24 11.30 31.31
N LEU A 10 24.24 11.58 30.00
CA LEU A 10 23.23 11.01 29.10
C LEU A 10 23.39 9.50 29.12
N ARG A 11 22.42 8.81 29.72
CA ARG A 11 22.30 7.36 29.70
C ARG A 11 21.81 6.95 28.31
N PHE A 12 22.74 6.68 27.40
CA PHE A 12 22.42 6.09 26.10
C PHE A 12 21.87 4.68 26.33
N TYR A 13 20.61 4.46 26.00
CA TYR A 13 20.00 3.14 25.98
C TYR A 13 20.38 2.44 24.69
N SER A 14 21.18 1.38 24.77
CA SER A 14 21.51 0.53 23.62
C SER A 14 20.26 -0.20 23.12
N LEU A 15 19.85 0.05 21.89
CA LEU A 15 18.87 -0.78 21.20
C LEU A 15 19.47 -2.17 20.99
N LYS A 16 18.90 -3.19 21.64
CA LYS A 16 19.29 -4.59 21.42
C LYS A 16 18.74 -4.99 20.04
N VAL A 17 19.60 -5.00 19.03
CA VAL A 17 19.27 -5.42 17.66
C VAL A 17 18.72 -6.84 17.68
N ALA A 18 17.53 -7.04 17.10
CA ALA A 18 16.89 -8.35 16.99
C ALA A 18 17.74 -9.29 16.12
N PRO A 19 17.87 -10.58 16.48
CA PRO A 19 18.56 -11.55 15.65
C PRO A 19 17.89 -11.64 14.29
N LYS A 20 18.67 -11.44 13.22
CA LYS A 20 18.26 -11.71 11.86
C LYS A 20 17.98 -13.20 11.74
N VAL A 21 16.71 -13.59 11.76
CA VAL A 21 16.28 -14.96 11.45
C VAL A 21 16.72 -15.25 10.02
N LYS A 22 17.72 -16.11 9.87
CA LYS A 22 17.98 -16.78 8.60
C LYS A 22 16.77 -17.66 8.34
N ALA A 23 15.90 -17.24 7.42
CA ALA A 23 14.93 -18.14 6.84
C ALA A 23 15.71 -19.28 6.17
N THR A 24 15.65 -20.47 6.78
CA THR A 24 16.03 -21.71 6.11
C THR A 24 15.19 -21.81 4.84
N ALA A 25 15.84 -21.76 3.68
CA ALA A 25 15.22 -22.09 2.42
C ALA A 25 14.76 -23.56 2.51
N ALA A 26 13.45 -23.77 2.54
CA ALA A 26 12.84 -25.08 2.34
C ALA A 26 13.25 -25.64 0.96
N PRO A 27 13.36 -26.97 0.80
CA PRO A 27 13.91 -27.59 -0.39
C PRO A 27 13.16 -27.15 -1.65
N ALA A 28 13.91 -26.63 -2.62
CA ALA A 28 13.41 -26.20 -3.91
C ALA A 28 12.91 -27.42 -4.70
N GLY A 29 11.62 -27.74 -4.55
CA GLY A 29 10.86 -28.38 -5.61
C GLY A 29 10.85 -27.47 -6.84
N ALA A 30 10.72 -28.06 -8.03
CA ALA A 30 10.71 -27.34 -9.30
C ALA A 30 9.86 -26.06 -9.23
N PRO A 31 10.31 -24.92 -9.81
CA PRO A 31 9.51 -23.71 -9.80
C PRO A 31 8.13 -24.04 -10.37
N PRO A 32 7.04 -23.70 -9.66
CA PRO A 32 5.71 -23.96 -10.15
C PRO A 32 5.55 -23.34 -11.54
N GLN A 33 4.87 -24.06 -12.44
CA GLN A 33 4.66 -23.61 -13.81
C GLN A 33 3.95 -22.24 -13.77
N PRO A 34 4.40 -21.25 -14.57
CA PRO A 34 3.69 -19.99 -14.69
C PRO A 34 2.24 -20.26 -15.09
N GLN A 35 1.28 -19.79 -14.29
CA GLN A 35 -0.12 -19.81 -14.71
C GLN A 35 -0.35 -18.72 -15.76
N ASP A 36 -1.25 -18.99 -16.69
CA ASP A 36 -1.65 -18.00 -17.69
C ASP A 36 -2.48 -16.88 -17.07
N LEU A 37 -2.55 -15.75 -17.77
CA LEU A 37 -3.37 -14.62 -17.39
C LEU A 37 -4.85 -14.99 -17.55
N GLU A 38 -5.57 -15.05 -16.43
CA GLU A 38 -7.01 -15.26 -16.43
C GLU A 38 -7.72 -13.92 -16.68
N PHE A 39 -8.62 -13.90 -17.66
CA PHE A 39 -9.29 -12.69 -18.11
C PHE A 39 -10.81 -12.90 -18.21
N THR A 40 -11.56 -12.18 -17.41
CA THR A 40 -13.03 -12.24 -17.39
C THR A 40 -13.62 -10.86 -17.66
N LYS A 41 -14.53 -10.79 -18.64
CA LYS A 41 -15.38 -9.61 -18.88
C LYS A 41 -16.77 -9.87 -18.36
N LEU A 42 -17.21 -9.06 -17.41
CA LEU A 42 -18.59 -9.08 -16.93
C LEU A 42 -19.53 -8.39 -17.94
N LEU A 43 -20.81 -8.75 -17.91
CA LEU A 43 -21.83 -8.18 -18.80
C LEU A 43 -22.01 -6.66 -18.64
N ASN A 44 -21.63 -6.11 -17.50
CA ASN A 44 -21.63 -4.67 -17.22
C ASN A 44 -20.40 -3.93 -17.82
N GLY A 45 -19.49 -4.64 -18.50
CA GLY A 45 -18.27 -4.09 -19.08
C GLY A 45 -17.07 -4.01 -18.13
N LEU A 46 -17.19 -4.47 -16.88
CA LEU A 46 -16.05 -4.56 -15.96
C LEU A 46 -15.12 -5.70 -16.38
N VAL A 47 -13.82 -5.39 -16.44
CA VAL A 47 -12.76 -6.33 -16.77
C VAL A 47 -12.05 -6.75 -15.49
N ILE A 48 -11.98 -8.06 -15.26
CA ILE A 48 -11.19 -8.66 -14.19
C ILE A 48 -10.05 -9.43 -14.85
N ALA A 49 -8.82 -9.09 -14.46
CA ALA A 49 -7.61 -9.77 -14.89
C ALA A 49 -6.83 -10.20 -13.66
N SER A 50 -6.47 -11.48 -13.58
CA SER A 50 -5.70 -12.05 -12.47
C SER A 50 -4.60 -12.95 -12.99
N LEU A 51 -3.44 -12.88 -12.35
CA LEU A 51 -2.28 -13.72 -12.66
C LEU A 51 -1.79 -14.34 -11.36
N GLU A 52 -1.81 -15.67 -11.29
CA GLU A 52 -1.28 -16.41 -10.15
C GLU A 52 0.23 -16.56 -10.30
N ASN A 53 0.97 -16.04 -9.34
CA ASN A 53 2.43 -16.01 -9.35
C ASN A 53 3.04 -16.82 -8.19
N TYR A 54 2.24 -17.52 -7.39
CA TYR A 54 2.68 -18.27 -6.20
C TYR A 54 3.54 -17.45 -5.22
N ALA A 55 3.44 -16.12 -5.30
CA ALA A 55 4.25 -15.20 -4.51
C ALA A 55 3.56 -14.95 -3.16
N PRO A 56 4.34 -14.74 -2.08
CA PRO A 56 3.78 -14.44 -0.76
C PRO A 56 3.16 -13.03 -0.66
N VAL A 57 3.25 -12.23 -1.72
CA VAL A 57 2.69 -10.87 -1.79
C VAL A 57 1.76 -10.78 -3.00
N SER A 58 0.51 -10.38 -2.76
CA SER A 58 -0.47 -10.13 -3.81
C SER A 58 -0.61 -8.62 -4.06
N ARG A 59 -0.81 -8.23 -5.33
CA ARG A 59 -1.07 -6.85 -5.71
C ARG A 59 -2.43 -6.76 -6.38
N ILE A 60 -3.29 -5.90 -5.85
CA ILE A 60 -4.64 -5.67 -6.37
C ILE A 60 -4.73 -4.20 -6.77
N GLY A 61 -5.18 -3.93 -7.99
CA GLY A 61 -5.37 -2.58 -8.53
C GLY A 61 -6.76 -2.43 -9.11
N LEU A 62 -7.39 -1.26 -8.86
CA LEU A 62 -8.63 -0.87 -9.50
C LEU A 62 -8.33 0.28 -10.47
N PHE A 63 -8.53 0.02 -11.76
CA PHE A 63 -8.29 1.00 -12.81
C PHE A 63 -9.61 1.56 -13.32
N ILE A 64 -9.69 2.88 -13.38
CA ILE A 64 -10.87 3.60 -13.84
C ILE A 64 -10.42 4.56 -14.93
N LYS A 65 -11.19 4.65 -16.02
CA LYS A 65 -10.97 5.64 -17.08
C LYS A 65 -11.41 7.02 -16.57
N ALA A 66 -10.57 7.63 -15.72
CA ALA A 66 -10.78 8.94 -15.14
C ALA A 66 -9.42 9.67 -15.07
N GLY A 67 -9.42 10.96 -15.38
CA GLY A 67 -8.22 11.78 -15.38
C GLY A 67 -8.55 13.24 -15.68
N SER A 68 -7.56 14.12 -15.59
CA SER A 68 -7.74 15.56 -15.81
C SER A 68 -8.23 15.89 -17.23
N ARG A 69 -7.97 15.03 -18.22
CA ARG A 69 -8.51 15.17 -19.58
C ARG A 69 -10.04 15.09 -19.67
N CYS A 70 -10.69 14.55 -18.64
CA CYS A 70 -12.14 14.46 -18.54
C CYS A 70 -12.72 15.59 -17.67
N GLU A 71 -11.91 16.61 -17.35
CA GLU A 71 -12.36 17.81 -16.65
C GLU A 71 -12.84 18.87 -17.65
N ASP A 72 -13.86 19.61 -17.25
CA ASP A 72 -14.39 20.80 -17.90
C ASP A 72 -13.82 22.06 -17.22
N SER A 73 -14.02 23.24 -17.82
CA SER A 73 -13.58 24.53 -17.26
C SER A 73 -14.07 24.79 -15.84
N ASN A 74 -15.20 24.20 -15.45
CA ASN A 74 -15.84 24.41 -14.15
C ASN A 74 -15.34 23.47 -13.04
N ASN A 75 -14.65 22.38 -13.37
CA ASN A 75 -14.26 21.33 -12.43
C ASN A 75 -12.76 20.98 -12.52
N LEU A 76 -11.96 21.94 -13.00
CA LEU A 76 -10.50 21.85 -13.07
C LEU A 76 -9.91 21.51 -11.70
N GLY A 77 -9.06 20.48 -11.66
CA GLY A 77 -8.39 20.03 -10.44
C GLY A 77 -9.21 19.06 -9.57
N THR A 78 -10.43 18.68 -9.97
CA THR A 78 -11.22 17.66 -9.25
C THR A 78 -10.52 16.30 -9.24
N THR A 79 -9.88 15.89 -10.34
CA THR A 79 -9.07 14.67 -10.42
C THR A 79 -7.94 14.69 -9.40
N HIS A 80 -7.27 15.84 -9.24
CA HIS A 80 -6.19 15.99 -8.28
C HIS A 80 -6.72 15.82 -6.84
N LEU A 81 -7.85 16.45 -6.52
CA LEU A 81 -8.50 16.28 -5.23
C LEU A 81 -8.94 14.83 -5.00
N LEU A 82 -9.52 14.16 -6.00
CA LEU A 82 -9.93 12.76 -5.92
C LEU A 82 -8.75 11.82 -5.64
N ARG A 83 -7.58 12.07 -6.25
CA ARG A 83 -6.35 11.34 -5.93
C ARG A 83 -5.97 11.51 -4.46
N LEU A 84 -6.04 12.72 -3.92
CA LEU A 84 -5.76 13.00 -2.50
C LEU A 84 -6.85 12.48 -1.54
N ALA A 85 -8.10 12.31 -2.01
CA ALA A 85 -9.25 11.95 -1.19
C ALA A 85 -9.42 10.44 -0.90
N SER A 86 -8.60 9.54 -1.44
CA SER A 86 -8.82 8.09 -1.28
C SER A 86 -8.70 7.52 0.16
N SER A 87 -8.05 8.25 1.10
CA SER A 87 -8.03 7.91 2.54
C SER A 87 -9.13 8.61 3.33
N LEU A 88 -9.96 9.42 2.67
CA LEU A 88 -11.07 10.07 3.33
C LEU A 88 -12.13 9.02 3.72
N MET A 89 -13.02 9.42 4.64
CA MET A 89 -14.10 8.57 5.11
C MET A 89 -15.03 8.17 3.96
N THR A 90 -15.47 6.93 3.99
CA THR A 90 -16.54 6.39 3.14
C THR A 90 -17.76 6.10 4.01
N LYS A 91 -18.91 5.86 3.39
CA LYS A 91 -20.14 5.49 4.13
C LYS A 91 -19.95 4.28 5.06
N GLY A 92 -19.07 3.34 4.72
CA GLY A 92 -18.84 2.11 5.49
C GLY A 92 -17.61 2.11 6.41
N ALA A 93 -16.73 3.12 6.32
CA ALA A 93 -15.49 3.15 7.10
C ALA A 93 -14.95 4.57 7.26
N SER A 94 -14.54 4.92 8.49
CA SER A 94 -13.82 6.15 8.78
C SER A 94 -12.41 6.15 8.17
N SER A 95 -11.84 7.34 7.96
CA SER A 95 -10.46 7.50 7.51
C SER A 95 -9.47 6.80 8.45
N PHE A 96 -9.67 6.94 9.77
CA PHE A 96 -8.86 6.25 10.79
C PHE A 96 -8.94 4.72 10.66
N LYS A 97 -10.16 4.17 10.51
CA LYS A 97 -10.35 2.73 10.33
C LYS A 97 -9.65 2.20 9.08
N LYS A 98 -9.61 2.99 8.00
CA LYS A 98 -8.89 2.63 6.78
C LYS A 98 -7.37 2.63 7.01
N THR A 99 -6.82 3.71 7.57
CA THR A 99 -5.37 3.83 7.79
C THR A 99 -4.85 2.75 8.74
N CYS A 100 -5.45 2.62 9.93
CA CYS A 100 -5.03 1.61 10.89
C CYS A 100 -5.35 0.19 10.41
N GLY A 101 -6.42 -0.01 9.64
CA GLY A 101 -6.75 -1.31 9.06
C GLY A 101 -5.70 -1.78 8.04
N ILE A 102 -5.22 -0.86 7.19
CA ILE A 102 -4.16 -1.15 6.21
C ILE A 102 -2.83 -1.39 6.93
N GLU A 103 -2.50 -0.57 7.94
CA GLU A 103 -1.27 -0.71 8.74
C GLU A 103 -1.24 -2.01 9.56
N ALA A 104 -2.38 -2.42 10.14
CA ALA A 104 -2.47 -3.66 10.93
C ALA A 104 -2.14 -4.91 10.11
N VAL A 105 -2.39 -4.87 8.79
CA VAL A 105 -2.05 -5.95 7.84
C VAL A 105 -0.65 -5.76 7.24
N GLY A 106 0.01 -4.64 7.50
CA GLY A 106 1.30 -4.29 6.88
C GLY A 106 1.19 -4.03 5.38
N ALA A 107 0.00 -3.68 4.90
CA ALA A 107 -0.26 -3.45 3.49
C ALA A 107 0.08 -2.00 3.07
N LEU A 108 0.31 -1.80 1.77
CA LEU A 108 0.53 -0.48 1.18
C LEU A 108 -0.58 -0.17 0.18
N SER A 109 -1.15 1.03 0.27
CA SER A 109 -2.12 1.54 -0.69
C SER A 109 -1.52 2.71 -1.46
N THR A 110 -1.30 2.53 -2.77
CA THR A 110 -0.81 3.56 -3.70
C THR A 110 -1.95 4.19 -4.49
N ARG A 111 -1.72 5.38 -5.05
CA ARG A 111 -2.77 6.21 -5.67
C ARG A 111 -2.38 6.69 -7.04
N GLU A 112 -2.65 5.85 -8.03
CA GLU A 112 -2.43 6.18 -9.42
C GLU A 112 -3.78 6.31 -10.13
N MET A 113 -4.07 7.50 -10.63
CA MET A 113 -5.10 7.68 -11.66
C MET A 113 -4.40 7.61 -13.00
N LEU A 114 -4.68 6.55 -13.74
CA LEU A 114 -4.07 6.31 -15.04
C LEU A 114 -4.65 7.32 -16.05
N ILE A 115 -3.81 8.25 -16.51
CA ILE A 115 -4.14 9.16 -17.61
C ILE A 115 -4.03 8.31 -18.90
N GLN A 116 -5.15 7.87 -19.45
CA GLN A 116 -5.23 7.40 -20.85
C GLN A 116 -5.89 8.46 -21.71
#